data_AF-A0A423Q6B7-F1
#
_entry.id   AF-A0A423Q6B7-F1
#
_cell.length_a   1.000
_cell.length_b   1.000
_cell.length_c   1.000
_cell.angle_alpha   90.00
_cell.angle_beta   90.00
_cell.angle_gamma   90.00
#
_symmetry.space_group_name_H-M   'P 1'
#
loop_
_entity.id
_entity.type
_entity.pdbx_description
1 polymer ?
#
loop_
_entity_poly.entity_id
_entity_poly.type
_entity_poly.pdbx_seq_one_letter_code
_entity_poly.pdbx_strand_id
1 'polypeptide(L)'
;MFWQRSNYFMVLNTAIAVGFFSVVPSPLAPLLALLGFFACISWALVTFGSKYWQSRWEEAARRLEADCCPKAKLFAASKDEVHEEVEHSLNRGNHHGTQAWMDERILKKPSVSFQMSMLALFFIGFWVLAFAVSLCMAGHA
;
A
#
# COMPACT_ATOMS: atom_id res chain seq x y z
N MET A 1 2.35 -10.57 -7.71
CA MET A 1 2.81 -9.31 -8.34
C MET A 1 2.62 -8.05 -7.49
N PHE A 2 1.70 -7.98 -6.52
CA PHE A 2 1.50 -6.76 -5.70
C PHE A 2 2.78 -6.30 -4.96
N TRP A 3 3.47 -7.25 -4.33
CA TRP A 3 4.70 -6.99 -3.56
C TRP A 3 5.84 -6.43 -4.41
N GLN A 4 6.03 -6.94 -5.63
CA GLN A 4 7.04 -6.44 -6.56
C GLN A 4 6.80 -4.98 -6.94
N ARG A 5 5.55 -4.60 -7.23
CA ARG A 5 5.22 -3.21 -7.56
C ARG A 5 5.45 -2.28 -6.37
N SER A 6 5.05 -2.70 -5.18
CA SER A 6 5.22 -1.93 -3.94
C SER A 6 6.70 -1.67 -3.64
N ASN A 7 7.57 -2.64 -3.91
CA ASN A 7 9.01 -2.47 -3.75
C ASN A 7 9.58 -1.41 -4.70
N TYR A 8 9.14 -1.37 -5.96
CA TYR A 8 9.62 -0.34 -6.89
C TYR A 8 9.28 1.07 -6.41
N PHE A 9 8.08 1.28 -5.87
CA PHE A 9 7.69 2.57 -5.29
C PHE A 9 8.60 2.94 -4.11
N MET A 10 8.81 2.02 -3.17
CA MET A 10 9.65 2.28 -2.01
C MET A 10 11.10 2.58 -2.41
N VAL A 11 11.67 1.84 -3.37
CA VAL A 11 13.03 2.07 -3.86
C VAL A 11 13.14 3.42 -4.56
N LEU A 12 12.21 3.74 -5.47
CA LEU A 12 12.22 5.03 -6.16
C LEU A 12 12.07 6.20 -5.18
N ASN A 13 11.11 6.12 -4.27
CA ASN A 13 10.86 7.17 -3.29
C ASN A 13 12.05 7.36 -2.34
N THR A 14 12.71 6.27 -1.95
CA THR A 14 13.95 6.31 -1.15
C THR A 14 15.10 6.94 -1.93
N ALA A 15 15.28 6.59 -3.20
CA ALA A 15 16.32 7.17 -4.05
C ALA A 15 16.13 8.69 -4.22
N ILE A 16 14.89 9.14 -4.43
CA ILE A 16 14.55 10.57 -4.49
C ILE A 16 14.82 11.24 -3.14
N ALA A 17 14.46 10.62 -2.01
CA ALA A 17 14.71 11.15 -0.68
C ALA A 17 16.21 11.31 -0.40
N VAL A 18 17.02 10.28 -0.69
CA VAL A 18 18.49 10.34 -0.55
C VAL A 18 19.06 11.45 -1.43
N GLY A 19 18.62 11.53 -2.69
CA GLY A 19 19.03 12.60 -3.61
C GLY A 19 18.68 13.99 -3.06
N PHE A 20 17.45 14.18 -2.58
CA PHE A 20 16.98 15.44 -2.00
C PHE A 20 17.86 15.87 -0.83
N PHE A 21 18.06 15.01 0.18
CA PHE A 21 18.86 15.36 1.35
C PHE A 21 20.35 15.51 1.04
N SER A 22 20.85 14.93 -0.05
CA SER A 22 22.26 15.09 -0.47
C SER A 22 22.55 16.44 -1.13
N VAL A 23 21.52 17.14 -1.63
CA VAL A 23 21.70 18.41 -2.33
C VAL A 23 21.24 19.63 -1.53
N VAL A 24 20.49 19.48 -0.43
CA VAL A 24 20.11 20.63 0.42
C VAL A 24 21.36 21.32 1.00
N PRO A 25 21.48 22.67 0.98
CA PRO A 25 20.50 23.69 0.56
C PRO A 25 20.71 24.22 -0.88
N SER A 26 20.74 23.34 -1.89
CA SER A 26 20.82 23.72 -3.31
C SER A 26 19.48 24.20 -3.87
N PRO A 27 19.48 25.12 -4.85
CA PRO A 27 18.31 25.46 -5.68
C PRO A 27 17.69 24.27 -6.42
N LEU A 28 18.39 23.13 -6.51
CA LEU A 28 17.87 21.89 -7.10
C LEU A 28 16.96 21.10 -6.14
N ALA A 29 17.01 21.37 -4.82
CA ALA A 29 16.24 20.63 -3.83
C ALA A 29 14.70 20.72 -4.05
N PRO A 30 14.10 21.89 -4.37
CA PRO A 30 12.67 21.98 -4.69
C PRO A 30 12.26 21.12 -5.88
N LEU A 31 13.13 20.96 -6.89
CA LEU A 31 12.84 20.12 -8.06
C LEU A 31 12.77 18.64 -7.69
N LEU A 32 13.67 18.16 -6.83
CA LEU A 32 13.62 16.79 -6.32
C LEU A 32 12.40 16.55 -5.42
N ALA A 33 11.99 17.55 -4.63
CA ALA A 33 10.77 17.45 -3.84
C ALA A 33 9.51 17.36 -4.72
N LEU A 34 9.43 18.14 -5.81
CA LEU A 34 8.35 18.02 -6.80
C LEU A 34 8.34 16.64 -7.48
N LEU A 35 9.52 16.12 -7.85
CA LEU A 35 9.63 14.77 -8.42
C LEU A 35 9.07 13.71 -7.46
N GLY A 36 9.44 13.78 -6.19
CA GLY A 36 8.92 12.89 -5.15
C GLY A 36 7.41 12.98 -4.98
N PHE A 37 6.87 14.21 -4.97
CA PHE A 37 5.44 14.48 -4.91
C PHE A 37 4.67 13.84 -6.08
N PHE A 38 5.11 14.08 -7.32
CA PHE A 38 4.45 13.51 -8.50
C PHE A 38 4.61 11.99 -8.58
N ALA A 39 5.74 11.44 -8.13
CA ALA A 39 5.91 9.99 -8.01
C ALA A 39 4.88 9.38 -7.04
N CYS A 40 4.62 10.01 -5.90
CA CYS A 40 3.63 9.55 -4.93
C CYS A 40 2.19 9.69 -5.42
N ILE A 41 1.84 10.76 -6.14
CA ILE A 41 0.53 10.88 -6.80
C ILE A 41 0.34 9.76 -7.81
N SER A 42 1.33 9.57 -8.68
CA SER A 42 1.28 8.53 -9.72
C SER A 42 1.10 7.15 -9.09
N TRP A 43 1.81 6.89 -7.99
CA TRP A 43 1.66 5.67 -7.22
C TRP A 43 0.25 5.50 -6.63
N ALA A 44 -0.31 6.54 -6.02
CA ALA A 44 -1.68 6.50 -5.50
C ALA A 44 -2.69 6.12 -6.60
N LEU A 45 -2.60 6.73 -7.78
CA LEU A 45 -3.45 6.40 -8.93
C LEU A 45 -3.28 4.95 -9.39
N VAL A 46 -2.04 4.44 -9.44
CA VAL A 46 -1.75 3.04 -9.76
C VAL A 46 -2.36 2.10 -8.72
N THR A 47 -2.34 2.43 -7.42
CA THR A 47 -2.98 1.61 -6.38
C THR A 47 -4.50 1.54 -6.55
N PHE A 48 -5.14 2.67 -6.89
CA PHE A 48 -6.58 2.70 -7.16
C PHE A 48 -6.96 1.90 -8.41
N GLY A 49 -6.25 2.09 -9.52
CA GLY A 49 -6.46 1.32 -10.74
C GLY A 49 -6.24 -0.18 -10.53
N SER A 50 -5.22 -0.54 -9.74
CA SER A 50 -4.95 -1.94 -9.38
C SER A 50 -6.12 -2.55 -8.60
N LYS A 51 -6.69 -1.82 -7.62
CA LYS A 51 -7.82 -2.32 -6.84
C LYS A 51 -9.09 -2.47 -7.68
N TYR A 52 -9.34 -1.56 -8.62
CA TYR A 52 -10.45 -1.66 -9.55
C TYR A 52 -10.38 -2.97 -10.36
N TRP A 53 -9.25 -3.20 -11.03
CA TRP A 53 -9.08 -4.42 -11.84
C TRP A 53 -9.08 -5.68 -10.98
N GLN A 54 -8.44 -5.66 -9.82
CA GLN A 54 -8.48 -6.79 -8.88
C GLN A 54 -9.92 -7.14 -8.50
N SER A 55 -10.75 -6.16 -8.15
CA SER A 55 -12.14 -6.39 -7.74
C SER A 55 -12.98 -6.94 -8.91
N ARG A 56 -12.74 -6.46 -10.14
CA ARG A 56 -13.36 -7.02 -11.34
C ARG A 56 -12.96 -8.49 -11.57
N TRP A 57 -11.66 -8.81 -11.44
CA TRP A 57 -11.17 -10.17 -11.62
C TRP A 57 -11.67 -11.13 -10.54
N GLU A 58 -11.69 -10.70 -9.27
CA GLU A 58 -12.28 -11.45 -8.15
C GLU A 58 -13.76 -11.76 -8.42
N GLU A 59 -14.53 -10.78 -8.90
CA GLU A 59 -15.94 -10.98 -9.24
C GLU A 59 -16.14 -11.92 -10.44
N ALA A 60 -15.31 -11.81 -11.48
CA ALA A 60 -15.37 -12.72 -12.62
C ALA A 60 -15.02 -14.16 -12.22
N ALA A 61 -13.98 -14.33 -11.40
CA ALA A 61 -13.57 -15.63 -10.86
C ALA A 61 -14.67 -16.24 -9.98
N ARG A 62 -15.33 -15.42 -9.14
CA ARG A 62 -16.48 -15.84 -8.32
C ARG A 62 -17.62 -16.42 -9.17
N ARG A 63 -17.96 -15.76 -10.28
CA ARG A 63 -19.02 -16.24 -11.20
C ARG A 63 -18.64 -17.55 -11.88
N LEU A 64 -17.41 -17.62 -12.41
CA LEU A 64 -16.90 -18.84 -13.03
C LEU A 64 -16.86 -20.02 -12.03
N GLU A 65 -16.46 -19.75 -10.80
CA GLU A 65 -16.46 -20.77 -9.75
C GLU A 65 -17.86 -21.30 -9.45
N ALA A 66 -18.87 -20.42 -9.39
CA ALA A 66 -20.26 -20.83 -9.18
C ALA A 66 -20.77 -21.77 -10.28
N ASP A 67 -20.30 -21.58 -11.52
CA ASP A 67 -20.70 -22.40 -12.67
C ASP A 67 -19.91 -23.71 -12.76
N CYS A 68 -18.58 -23.66 -12.58
CA CYS A 68 -17.69 -24.79 -12.86
C CYS A 68 -17.44 -25.68 -11.64
N CYS A 69 -17.39 -25.11 -10.44
CA CYS A 69 -17.03 -25.83 -9.22
C CYS A 69 -17.64 -25.18 -7.97
N PRO A 70 -18.97 -25.23 -7.79
CA PRO A 70 -19.67 -24.53 -6.70
C PRO A 70 -19.25 -24.99 -5.30
N LYS A 71 -18.61 -26.16 -5.18
CA LYS A 71 -18.11 -26.70 -3.92
C LYS A 71 -16.74 -26.14 -3.50
N ALA A 72 -15.98 -25.53 -4.41
CA ALA A 72 -14.64 -25.03 -4.11
C ALA A 72 -14.66 -23.82 -3.16
N LYS A 73 -15.67 -22.95 -3.27
CA LYS A 73 -15.92 -21.80 -2.38
C LYS A 73 -14.66 -20.97 -2.04
N LEU A 74 -13.84 -20.64 -3.02
CA LEU A 74 -12.63 -19.83 -2.86
C LEU A 74 -12.94 -18.34 -2.96
N PHE A 75 -13.52 -17.91 -4.10
CA PHE A 75 -13.91 -16.52 -4.35
C PHE A 75 -15.40 -16.30 -4.06
N ALA A 76 -16.19 -17.38 -4.06
CA ALA A 76 -17.60 -17.37 -3.74
C ALA A 76 -17.93 -17.47 -2.24
N ALA A 77 -16.94 -17.75 -1.38
CA ALA A 77 -17.16 -17.78 0.05
C ALA A 77 -17.68 -16.44 0.58
N SER A 78 -18.61 -16.53 1.51
CA SER A 78 -19.12 -15.39 2.27
C SER A 78 -18.02 -14.81 3.16
N LYS A 79 -18.23 -13.56 3.59
CA LYS A 79 -17.29 -12.90 4.51
C LYS A 79 -17.12 -13.67 5.82
N ASP A 80 -18.20 -14.28 6.30
CA ASP A 80 -18.21 -15.00 7.57
C ASP A 80 -17.49 -16.35 7.44
N GLU A 81 -17.72 -17.10 6.35
CA GLU A 81 -16.97 -18.34 6.04
C GLU A 81 -15.45 -18.06 5.96
N VAL A 82 -15.04 -17.01 5.24
CA VAL A 82 -13.61 -16.64 5.16
C VAL A 82 -13.06 -16.23 6.53
N HIS A 83 -13.86 -15.54 7.36
CA HIS A 83 -13.42 -15.11 8.68
C HIS A 83 -13.20 -16.31 9.60
N GLU A 84 -14.15 -17.24 9.63
CA GLU A 84 -14.08 -18.46 10.44
C GLU A 84 -12.90 -19.35 10.01
N GLU A 85 -12.65 -19.50 8.72
CA GLU A 85 -11.49 -20.26 8.21
C GLU A 85 -10.16 -19.65 8.62
N VAL A 86 -10.04 -18.32 8.56
CA VAL A 86 -8.83 -17.60 9.00
C VAL A 86 -8.66 -17.71 10.51
N GLU A 87 -9.73 -17.51 11.28
CA GLU A 87 -9.71 -17.64 12.74
C GLU A 87 -9.30 -19.05 13.17
N HIS A 88 -9.89 -20.09 12.57
CA HIS A 88 -9.54 -21.47 12.83
C HIS A 88 -8.08 -21.77 12.48
N SER A 89 -7.56 -21.19 11.39
CA SER A 89 -6.14 -21.33 11.00
C SER A 89 -5.21 -20.69 12.04
N LEU A 90 -5.52 -19.48 12.50
CA LEU A 90 -4.71 -18.74 13.49
C LEU A 90 -4.72 -19.45 14.85
N ASN A 91 -5.87 -19.96 15.29
CA ASN A 91 -6.03 -20.67 16.56
C ASN A 91 -5.37 -22.05 16.61
N ARG A 92 -4.89 -22.62 15.48
CA ARG A 92 -4.13 -23.89 15.48
C ARG A 92 -2.74 -23.76 16.11
N GLY A 93 -2.16 -22.57 16.10
CA GLY A 93 -0.98 -22.26 16.89
C GLY A 93 -1.43 -21.76 18.25
N ASN A 94 -1.01 -22.36 19.37
CA ASN A 94 -1.21 -21.79 20.70
C ASN A 94 -0.40 -20.49 20.84
N HIS A 95 -0.83 -19.44 20.16
CA HIS A 95 -0.19 -18.15 20.10
C HIS A 95 -0.49 -17.37 21.38
N HIS A 96 0.55 -16.79 21.98
CA HIS A 96 0.43 -16.00 23.20
C HIS A 96 1.16 -14.66 23.06
N GLY A 97 0.75 -13.67 23.86
CA GLY A 97 1.38 -12.35 23.90
C GLY A 97 1.25 -11.61 22.57
N THR A 98 2.39 -11.30 21.94
CA THR A 98 2.44 -10.48 20.71
C THR A 98 1.83 -11.18 19.50
N GLN A 99 1.89 -12.51 19.43
CA GLN A 99 1.27 -13.27 18.34
C GLN A 99 -0.25 -13.19 18.42
N ALA A 100 -0.84 -13.36 19.61
CA ALA A 100 -2.28 -13.21 19.82
C ALA A 100 -2.77 -11.79 19.47
N TRP A 101 -1.98 -10.76 19.79
CA TRP A 101 -2.27 -9.39 19.36
C TRP A 101 -2.22 -9.22 17.84
N MET A 102 -1.27 -9.86 17.14
CA MET A 102 -1.21 -9.83 15.68
C MET A 102 -2.40 -10.54 15.06
N ASP A 103 -2.81 -11.69 15.61
CA ASP A 103 -3.95 -12.47 15.14
C ASP A 103 -5.25 -11.65 15.20
N GLU A 104 -5.47 -10.92 16.31
CA GLU A 104 -6.60 -10.00 16.46
C GLU A 104 -6.61 -8.89 15.37
N ARG A 105 -5.44 -8.45 14.92
CA ARG A 105 -5.30 -7.45 13.86
C ARG A 105 -5.50 -8.05 12.48
N ILE A 106 -5.04 -9.28 12.24
CA ILE A 106 -5.24 -10.01 10.98
C ILE A 106 -6.74 -10.22 10.74
N LEU A 107 -7.49 -10.61 11.78
CA LEU A 107 -8.94 -10.82 11.71
C LEU A 107 -9.75 -9.58 11.33
N LYS A 108 -9.19 -8.37 11.55
CA LYS A 108 -9.79 -7.10 11.09
C LYS A 108 -9.66 -6.88 9.56
N LYS A 109 -9.13 -7.86 8.83
CA LYS A 109 -8.97 -7.89 7.37
C LYS A 109 -8.34 -6.59 6.83
N PRO A 110 -7.09 -6.27 7.22
CA PRO A 110 -6.42 -5.10 6.70
C PRO A 110 -6.34 -5.17 5.17
N SER A 111 -6.93 -4.19 4.50
CA SER A 111 -6.82 -4.10 3.04
C SER A 111 -5.42 -3.63 2.66
N VAL A 112 -4.67 -4.53 2.05
CA VAL A 112 -3.30 -4.28 1.59
C VAL A 112 -3.26 -3.13 0.57
N SER A 113 -4.23 -3.04 -0.33
CA SER A 113 -4.35 -1.90 -1.27
C SER A 113 -4.60 -0.59 -0.53
N PHE A 114 -5.48 -0.60 0.50
CA PHE A 114 -5.77 0.58 1.30
C PHE A 114 -4.52 1.07 2.05
N GLN A 115 -3.76 0.16 2.67
CA GLN A 115 -2.52 0.50 3.36
C GLN A 115 -1.51 1.17 2.43
N MET A 116 -1.34 0.66 1.21
CA MET A 116 -0.44 1.30 0.24
C MET A 116 -0.96 2.65 -0.26
N SER A 117 -2.28 2.82 -0.41
CA SER A 117 -2.84 4.13 -0.72
C SER A 117 -2.60 5.13 0.42
N MET A 118 -2.79 4.72 1.68
CA MET A 118 -2.47 5.56 2.84
C MET A 118 -0.98 5.93 2.90
N LEU A 119 -0.10 4.97 2.62
CA LEU A 119 1.34 5.23 2.56
C LEU A 119 1.69 6.24 1.45
N ALA A 120 1.06 6.14 0.28
CA ALA A 120 1.23 7.10 -0.80
C ALA A 120 0.80 8.51 -0.37
N LEU A 121 -0.38 8.64 0.25
CA LEU A 121 -0.88 9.93 0.77
C LEU A 121 0.02 10.53 1.85
N PHE A 122 0.55 9.68 2.73
CA PHE A 122 1.53 10.09 3.72
C PHE A 122 2.78 10.68 3.06
N PHE A 123 3.34 10.01 2.03
CA PHE A 123 4.50 10.52 1.32
C PHE A 123 4.20 11.78 0.49
N ILE A 124 2.98 11.94 -0.02
CA ILE A 124 2.55 13.21 -0.62
C ILE A 124 2.68 14.35 0.40
N GLY A 125 2.16 14.16 1.63
CA GLY A 125 2.29 15.14 2.71
C GLY A 125 3.76 15.42 3.07
N PHE A 126 4.58 14.37 3.15
CA PHE A 126 6.03 14.50 3.36
C PHE A 126 6.69 15.37 2.28
N TRP A 127 6.39 15.13 1.00
CA TRP A 127 7.01 15.88 -0.09
C TRP A 127 6.53 17.32 -0.20
N VAL A 128 5.26 17.60 0.14
CA VAL A 128 4.75 18.97 0.27
C VAL A 128 5.52 19.75 1.35
N LEU A 129 5.74 19.11 2.51
CA LEU A 129 6.52 19.72 3.59
C LEU A 129 7.99 19.92 3.17
N ALA A 130 8.62 18.91 2.56
CA ALA A 130 9.99 18.99 2.08
C ALA A 130 10.18 20.12 1.04
N PHE A 131 9.21 20.27 0.13
CA PHE A 131 9.19 21.36 -0.84
C PHE A 131 9.12 22.72 -0.14
N ALA A 132 8.18 22.92 0.78
CA ALA A 132 8.04 24.17 1.53
C ALA A 132 9.32 24.53 2.30
N VAL A 133 9.90 23.57 3.01
CA VAL A 133 11.16 23.75 3.76
C VAL A 133 12.32 24.09 2.82
N SER A 134 12.41 23.44 1.65
CA SER A 134 13.46 23.71 0.67
C SER A 134 13.40 25.12 0.09
N LEU A 135 12.19 25.68 -0.09
CA LEU A 135 12.02 27.06 -0.55
C LEU A 135 12.47 28.08 0.52
N CYS A 136 12.19 27.82 1.80
CA CYS A 136 12.66 28.67 2.89
C CYS A 136 14.19 28.69 2.98
N MET A 137 14.84 27.53 2.80
CA MET A 137 16.31 27.45 2.84
C MET A 137 16.98 28.08 1.62
N ALA A 138 16.41 27.90 0.43
CA ALA A 138 16.95 28.49 -0.80
C ALA A 138 16.82 30.03 -0.85
N GLY A 139 15.85 30.61 -0.13
CA GLY A 139 15.71 32.06 0.00
C GLY A 139 16.68 32.72 1.01
N HIS A 140 17.52 31.93 1.68
CA HIS A 140 18.50 32.41 2.67
C HIS A 140 19.96 32.08 2.29
N ALA A 141 20.16 31.41 1.14
CA ALA A 141 21.47 31.10 0.56
C ALA A 141 21.80 32.08 -0.57
#